data_AF-A0A1B7MHB1-F1
#
_entry.id   AF-A0A1B7MHB1-F1
#
_cell.length_a   1.000
_cell.length_b   1.000
_cell.length_c   1.000
_cell.angle_alpha   90.00
_cell.angle_beta   90.00
_cell.angle_gamma   90.00
#
_symmetry.space_group_name_H-M   'P 1'
#
loop_
_entity.id
_entity.type
_entity.pdbx_description
1 polymer ?
#
loop_
_entity_poly.entity_id
_entity_poly.type
_entity_poly.pdbx_seq_one_letter_code
_entity_poly.pdbx_strand_id
1 'polypeptide(L)'
;MLSHMGAGAGQAMEDASVLDRFLAHPLTTLDNLHVALKVYQNVRLSVAQFLARQSEGMRCMYEFDAPGYYDGTDQGNEREELELLKEKDLEGRGWENKGGPITGWLKAERKLQESVGFCNCRYEKDGSSCSL
;
A
#
# COMPACT_ATOMS: atom_id res chain seq x y z
N MET A 1 -6.23 -11.43 -1.33
CA MET A 1 -7.01 -10.33 -0.69
C MET A 1 -8.43 -10.82 -0.57
N LEU A 2 -9.01 -10.74 0.62
CA LEU A 2 -10.39 -11.15 0.87
C LEU A 2 -11.35 -9.98 0.72
N SER A 3 -12.65 -10.28 0.56
CA SER A 3 -13.70 -9.27 0.37
C SER A 3 -14.20 -8.63 1.67
N HIS A 4 -13.79 -9.12 2.85
CA HIS A 4 -14.32 -8.68 4.14
C HIS A 4 -14.11 -7.19 4.43
N MET A 5 -13.17 -6.53 3.75
CA MET A 5 -12.98 -5.06 3.83
C MET A 5 -13.73 -4.27 2.77
N GLY A 6 -14.18 -4.89 1.68
CA GLY A 6 -14.70 -4.18 0.51
C GLY A 6 -13.67 -3.29 -0.23
N ALA A 7 -12.41 -3.25 0.21
CA ALA A 7 -11.40 -2.31 -0.26
C ALA A 7 -10.81 -2.64 -1.65
N GLY A 8 -11.09 -3.82 -2.19
CA GLY A 8 -10.31 -4.36 -3.31
C GLY A 8 -10.42 -3.57 -4.62
N ALA A 9 -11.63 -3.14 -4.99
CA ALA A 9 -11.84 -2.35 -6.19
C ALA A 9 -11.21 -0.95 -6.05
N GLY A 10 -11.41 -0.29 -4.90
CA GLY A 10 -10.81 1.01 -4.61
C GLY A 10 -9.28 0.95 -4.69
N GLN A 11 -8.66 -0.05 -4.07
CA GLN A 11 -7.22 -0.25 -4.12
C GLN A 11 -6.70 -0.41 -5.55
N ALA A 12 -7.40 -1.18 -6.40
CA ALA A 12 -7.03 -1.35 -7.81
C ALA A 12 -7.16 -0.04 -8.61
N MET A 13 -8.19 0.75 -8.35
CA MET A 13 -8.36 2.08 -8.98
C MET A 13 -7.24 3.05 -8.56
N GLU A 14 -6.85 3.03 -7.29
CA GLU A 14 -5.71 3.82 -6.82
C GLU A 14 -4.39 3.37 -7.44
N ASP A 15 -4.14 2.07 -7.50
CA ASP A 15 -2.95 1.48 -8.11
C ASP A 15 -2.83 1.92 -9.58
N ALA A 16 -3.94 1.85 -10.33
CA ALA A 16 -4.01 2.32 -11.70
C ALA A 16 -3.72 3.82 -11.82
N SER A 17 -4.32 4.66 -10.95
CA SER A 17 -4.10 6.11 -10.97
C SER A 17 -2.65 6.50 -10.65
N VAL A 18 -2.01 5.80 -9.72
CA VAL A 18 -0.60 6.05 -9.38
C VAL A 18 0.31 5.57 -10.51
N LEU A 19 0.06 4.39 -11.09
CA LEU A 19 0.85 3.85 -12.18
C LEU A 19 0.78 4.75 -13.42
N ASP A 20 -0.42 5.21 -13.79
CA ASP A 20 -0.62 6.12 -14.92
C ASP A 20 0.23 7.39 -14.79
N ARG A 21 0.27 7.97 -13.58
CA ARG A 21 1.14 9.13 -13.28
C ARG A 21 2.62 8.82 -13.41
N PHE A 22 3.08 7.62 -13.03
CA PHE A 22 4.47 7.21 -13.26
C PHE A 22 4.80 7.12 -14.75
N LEU A 23 3.91 6.52 -15.53
CA LEU A 23 4.12 6.33 -16.98
C LEU A 23 4.06 7.65 -17.76
N ALA A 24 3.21 8.58 -17.32
CA ALA A 24 3.07 9.91 -17.93
C ALA A 24 4.10 10.93 -17.41
N HIS A 25 4.92 10.59 -16.40
CA HIS A 25 5.84 11.53 -15.79
C HIS A 25 6.98 11.90 -16.76
N PRO A 26 7.35 13.20 -16.92
CA PRO A 26 8.39 13.62 -17.87
C PRO A 26 9.78 13.01 -17.63
N LEU A 27 10.07 12.60 -16.39
CA LEU A 27 11.31 11.91 -16.05
C LEU A 27 11.28 10.41 -16.37
N THR A 28 10.14 9.84 -16.72
CA THR A 28 10.01 8.43 -17.09
C THR A 28 10.25 8.28 -18.58
N THR A 29 11.33 7.60 -18.93
CA THR A 29 11.70 7.24 -20.29
C THR A 29 11.78 5.72 -20.42
N LEU A 30 11.92 5.21 -21.64
CA LEU A 30 12.08 3.76 -21.86
C LEU A 30 13.28 3.20 -21.09
N ASP A 31 14.39 3.95 -21.05
CA ASP A 31 15.65 3.53 -20.43
C ASP A 31 15.53 3.41 -18.90
N ASN A 32 14.72 4.25 -18.27
CA ASN A 32 14.57 4.29 -16.81
C ASN A 32 13.21 3.78 -16.31
N LEU A 33 12.38 3.23 -17.20
CA LEU A 33 11.06 2.66 -16.86
C LEU A 33 11.15 1.63 -15.74
N HIS A 34 12.18 0.79 -15.74
CA HIS A 34 12.42 -0.20 -14.69
C HIS A 34 12.63 0.44 -13.31
N VAL A 35 13.28 1.61 -13.25
CA VAL A 35 13.44 2.39 -12.01
C VAL A 35 12.09 2.94 -11.56
N ALA A 36 11.33 3.54 -12.47
CA ALA A 36 10.00 4.08 -12.19
C ALA A 36 9.05 3.00 -11.64
N LEU A 37 9.00 1.83 -12.28
CA LEU A 37 8.19 0.69 -11.84
C LEU A 37 8.63 0.14 -10.48
N LYS A 38 9.93 0.17 -10.16
CA LYS A 38 10.43 -0.22 -8.85
C LYS A 38 10.00 0.77 -7.77
N VAL A 39 9.99 2.07 -8.06
CA VAL A 39 9.46 3.08 -7.13
C VAL A 39 7.96 2.88 -6.91
N TYR A 40 7.19 2.69 -7.99
CA TYR A 40 5.77 2.35 -7.92
C TYR A 40 5.52 1.14 -7.00
N GLN A 41 6.20 0.02 -7.26
CA GLN A 41 6.06 -1.20 -6.46
C GLN A 41 6.36 -0.94 -4.98
N ASN A 42 7.44 -0.21 -4.68
CA ASN A 42 7.82 0.08 -3.30
C ASN A 42 6.79 0.93 -2.54
N VAL A 43 6.02 1.77 -3.24
CA VAL A 43 5.00 2.63 -2.61
C VAL A 43 3.68 1.89 -2.45
N ARG A 44 3.26 1.09 -3.44
CA ARG A 44 1.96 0.42 -3.42
C ARG A 44 1.97 -0.95 -2.73
N LEU A 45 3.10 -1.66 -2.73
CA LEU A 45 3.20 -2.98 -2.10
C LEU A 45 2.91 -2.94 -0.60
N SER A 46 3.40 -1.93 0.13
CA SER A 46 3.13 -1.81 1.57
C SER A 46 1.65 -1.61 1.86
N VAL A 47 0.94 -0.87 1.00
CA VAL A 47 -0.51 -0.63 1.14
C VAL A 47 -1.28 -1.91 0.84
N ALA A 48 -0.97 -2.57 -0.29
CA ALA A 48 -1.62 -3.82 -0.67
C ALA A 48 -1.42 -4.93 0.37
N GLN A 49 -0.22 -5.06 0.93
CA GLN A 49 0.07 -6.02 2.01
C GLN A 49 -0.65 -5.68 3.31
N PHE A 50 -0.71 -4.39 3.67
CA PHE A 50 -1.46 -3.95 4.84
C PHE A 50 -2.94 -4.32 4.70
N LEU A 51 -3.57 -3.96 3.57
CA LEU A 51 -4.97 -4.28 3.28
C LEU A 51 -5.25 -5.77 3.25
N ALA A 52 -4.36 -6.57 2.67
CA ALA A 52 -4.50 -8.02 2.66
C ALA A 52 -4.52 -8.59 4.09
N ARG A 53 -3.62 -8.13 4.97
CA ARG A 53 -3.58 -8.56 6.39
C ARG A 53 -4.81 -8.10 7.17
N GLN A 54 -5.26 -6.87 6.96
CA GLN A 54 -6.48 -6.37 7.59
C GLN A 54 -7.71 -7.15 7.13
N SER A 55 -7.78 -7.54 5.85
CA SER A 55 -8.88 -8.35 5.31
C SER A 55 -8.94 -9.75 5.94
N GLU A 56 -7.79 -10.37 6.21
CA GLU A 56 -7.71 -11.63 6.97
C GLU A 56 -8.13 -11.43 8.44
N GLY A 57 -7.68 -10.37 9.09
CA GLY A 57 -8.09 -10.05 10.46
C GLY A 57 -9.60 -9.87 10.57
N MET A 58 -10.21 -9.15 9.62
CA MET A 58 -11.65 -8.94 9.54
C MET A 58 -12.42 -10.25 9.33
N ARG A 59 -11.89 -11.17 8.52
CA ARG A 59 -12.45 -12.52 8.38
C ARG A 59 -12.54 -13.21 9.73
N CYS A 60 -11.42 -13.30 10.46
CA CYS A 60 -11.38 -13.94 11.77
C CYS A 60 -12.36 -13.30 12.75
N MET A 61 -12.51 -11.97 12.74
CA MET A 61 -13.46 -11.27 13.60
C MET A 61 -14.92 -11.59 13.25
N TYR A 62 -15.27 -11.67 11.96
CA TYR A 62 -16.65 -11.99 11.53
C TYR A 62 -17.01 -13.46 11.70
N GLU A 63 -16.01 -14.34 11.71
CA GLU A 63 -16.18 -15.78 11.92
C GLU A 63 -16.07 -16.18 13.40
N PHE A 64 -15.84 -15.23 14.32
CA PHE A 64 -15.58 -15.50 15.74
C PHE A 64 -14.40 -16.47 15.95
N ASP A 65 -13.35 -16.32 15.15
CA ASP A 65 -12.10 -17.10 15.18
C ASP A 65 -10.89 -16.17 15.33
N ALA A 66 -11.09 -15.01 15.98
CA ALA A 66 -10.05 -14.04 16.22
C ALA A 66 -9.31 -14.37 17.53
N PRO A 67 -8.00 -14.69 17.50
CA PRO A 67 -7.27 -15.06 18.70
C PRO A 67 -7.29 -13.94 19.75
N GLY A 68 -7.69 -14.29 20.98
CA GLY A 68 -7.78 -13.34 22.09
C GLY A 68 -9.04 -12.46 22.10
N TYR A 69 -10.03 -12.78 21.26
CA TYR A 69 -11.36 -12.18 21.26
C TYR A 69 -12.44 -13.27 21.37
N TYR A 70 -13.70 -12.84 21.44
CA TYR A 70 -14.86 -13.72 21.52
C TYR A 70 -14.83 -14.84 20.47
N ASP A 71 -14.94 -16.09 20.93
CA ASP A 71 -14.89 -17.32 20.12
C ASP A 71 -16.18 -18.15 20.18
N GLY A 72 -17.22 -17.65 20.87
CA GLY A 72 -18.50 -18.35 21.02
C GLY A 72 -18.54 -19.40 22.14
N THR A 73 -17.49 -19.55 22.94
CA THR A 73 -17.45 -20.57 23.99
C THR A 73 -17.96 -20.10 25.36
N ASP A 74 -17.78 -18.83 25.72
CA ASP A 74 -18.26 -18.26 26.98
C ASP A 74 -19.61 -17.54 26.82
N GLN A 75 -20.69 -18.32 26.98
CA GLN A 75 -22.06 -17.81 26.92
C GLN A 75 -22.44 -16.88 28.08
N GLY A 76 -21.67 -16.89 29.17
CA GLY A 76 -21.93 -16.05 30.34
C GLY A 76 -21.51 -14.60 30.13
N ASN A 77 -20.53 -14.37 29.25
CA ASN A 77 -19.89 -13.08 29.04
C ASN A 77 -19.96 -12.54 27.58
N GLU A 78 -20.73 -13.19 26.71
CA GLU A 78 -20.79 -12.89 25.27
C GLU A 78 -20.94 -11.39 24.97
N ARG A 79 -21.80 -10.70 25.73
CA ARG A 79 -22.06 -9.27 25.53
C ARG A 79 -20.78 -8.44 25.67
N GLU A 80 -20.02 -8.67 26.72
CA GLU A 80 -18.83 -7.86 27.02
C GLU A 80 -17.71 -8.17 26.01
N GLU A 81 -17.53 -9.45 25.67
CA GLU A 81 -16.53 -9.87 24.69
C GLU A 81 -16.86 -9.42 23.25
N LEU A 82 -18.15 -9.40 22.87
CA LEU A 82 -18.60 -8.85 21.60
C LEU A 82 -18.43 -7.33 21.52
N GLU A 83 -18.61 -6.60 22.64
CA GLU A 83 -18.32 -5.16 22.66
C GLU A 83 -16.82 -4.89 22.47
N LEU A 84 -15.94 -5.69 23.08
CA LEU A 84 -14.49 -5.61 22.84
C LEU A 84 -14.13 -5.93 21.38
N LEU A 85 -14.75 -6.95 20.80
CA LEU A 85 -14.55 -7.33 19.40
C LEU A 85 -15.01 -6.21 18.45
N LYS A 86 -16.15 -5.58 18.74
CA LYS A 86 -16.67 -4.42 18.00
C LYS A 86 -15.75 -3.21 18.10
N GLU A 87 -15.25 -2.87 19.28
CA GLU A 87 -14.27 -1.80 19.44
C GLU A 87 -13.03 -2.07 18.56
N LYS A 88 -12.59 -3.33 18.53
CA LYS A 88 -11.45 -3.71 17.69
C LYS A 88 -11.72 -3.61 16.18
N ASP A 89 -12.89 -4.04 15.71
CA ASP A 89 -13.31 -3.89 14.31
C ASP A 89 -13.32 -2.41 13.90
N LEU A 90 -13.86 -1.54 14.76
CA LEU A 90 -13.92 -0.09 14.52
C LEU A 90 -12.54 0.55 14.46
N GLU A 91 -11.61 0.19 15.35
CA GLU A 91 -10.21 0.61 15.24
C GLU A 91 -9.59 0.20 13.91
N GLY A 92 -9.87 -1.04 13.48
CA GLY A 92 -9.37 -1.62 12.24
C GLY A 92 -9.77 -0.82 11.00
N ARG A 93 -10.94 -0.17 11.01
CA ARG A 93 -11.47 0.66 9.90
C ARG A 93 -10.81 2.04 9.77
N GLY A 94 -10.03 2.48 10.74
CA GLY A 94 -9.36 3.80 10.72
C GLY A 94 -8.31 3.98 9.61
N TRP A 95 -7.97 2.93 8.86
CA TRP A 95 -7.01 2.99 7.76
C TRP A 95 -7.46 3.85 6.57
N GLU A 96 -8.77 3.99 6.35
CA GLU A 96 -9.34 4.83 5.28
C GLU A 96 -8.86 6.29 5.39
N ASN A 97 -8.54 6.75 6.61
CA ASN A 97 -8.09 8.12 6.88
C ASN A 97 -6.59 8.36 6.66
N LYS A 98 -5.78 7.34 6.32
CA LYS A 98 -4.32 7.48 6.20
C LYS A 98 -3.89 7.92 4.81
N GLY A 99 -4.26 9.16 4.45
CA GLY A 99 -3.70 9.92 3.32
C GLY A 99 -3.93 9.23 1.98
N GLY A 100 -5.05 9.56 1.34
CA GLY A 100 -5.49 8.96 0.08
C GLY A 100 -4.51 9.08 -1.10
N PRO A 101 -4.96 8.77 -2.32
CA PRO A 101 -4.09 8.52 -3.47
C PRO A 101 -3.06 9.63 -3.76
N ILE A 102 -3.42 10.88 -3.49
CA ILE A 102 -2.57 12.07 -3.68
C ILE A 102 -1.35 12.06 -2.75
N THR A 103 -1.52 11.71 -1.48
CA THR A 103 -0.42 11.65 -0.51
C THR A 103 0.55 10.53 -0.86
N GLY A 104 0.01 9.38 -1.28
CA GLY A 104 0.80 8.28 -1.82
C GLY A 104 1.62 8.69 -3.04
N TRP A 105 1.00 9.41 -3.98
CA TRP A 105 1.67 9.95 -5.17
C TRP A 105 2.82 10.91 -4.83
N LEU A 106 2.61 11.92 -3.97
CA LEU A 106 3.64 12.91 -3.64
C LEU A 106 4.90 12.28 -3.06
N LYS A 107 4.74 11.22 -2.26
CA LYS A 107 5.87 10.43 -1.74
C LYS A 107 6.58 9.64 -2.86
N ALA A 108 5.82 9.11 -3.80
CA ALA A 108 6.33 8.34 -4.92
C ALA A 108 7.09 9.22 -5.93
N GLU A 109 6.55 10.39 -6.24
CA GLU A 109 7.14 11.40 -7.13
C GLU A 109 8.49 11.88 -6.61
N ARG A 110 8.60 12.20 -5.32
CA ARG A 110 9.88 12.55 -4.69
C ARG A 110 10.93 11.46 -4.86
N LYS A 111 10.55 10.19 -4.60
CA LYS A 111 11.45 9.05 -4.77
C LYS A 111 11.87 8.83 -6.23
N LEU A 112 10.97 9.11 -7.18
CA LEU A 112 11.29 9.05 -8.61
C LEU A 112 12.35 10.10 -8.96
N GLN A 113 12.13 11.35 -8.54
CA GLN A 113 13.06 12.45 -8.78
C GLN A 113 14.45 12.16 -8.19
N GLU A 114 14.50 11.65 -6.95
CA GLU A 114 15.74 11.21 -6.31
C GLU A 114 16.42 10.10 -7.13
N SER A 115 15.68 9.04 -7.49
CA SER A 115 16.23 7.87 -8.18
C SER A 115 16.75 8.20 -9.58
N VAL A 116 16.07 9.07 -10.32
CA VAL A 116 16.49 9.52 -11.66
C VAL A 116 17.64 10.53 -11.57
N GLY A 117 17.62 11.44 -10.60
CA GLY A 117 18.75 12.35 -10.34
C GLY A 117 20.05 11.61 -10.05
N PHE A 118 19.99 10.52 -9.27
CA PHE A 118 21.14 9.65 -9.05
C PHE A 118 21.59 8.87 -10.30
N CYS A 119 20.69 8.49 -11.20
CA CYS A 119 21.05 7.84 -12.46
C CYS A 119 21.79 8.78 -13.42
N ASN A 120 21.32 10.02 -13.56
CA ASN A 120 21.98 11.01 -14.42
C ASN A 120 23.40 11.34 -13.92
N CYS A 121 23.60 11.46 -12.61
CA CYS A 121 24.94 11.67 -12.03
C CYS A 121 25.89 10.47 -12.18
N ARG A 122 25.40 9.23 -12.34
CA ARG A 122 26.27 8.08 -12.66
C ARG A 122 26.67 8.09 -14.13
N TYR A 123 25.73 8.39 -15.01
CA TYR A 123 26.01 8.47 -16.44
C TYR A 123 27.07 9.55 -16.77
N GLU A 124 27.02 10.70 -16.10
CA GLU A 124 28.06 11.74 -16.25
C GLU A 124 29.44 11.31 -15.72
N LYS A 125 29.50 10.45 -14.68
CA LYS A 125 30.76 9.95 -14.13
C LYS A 125 31.39 8.85 -14.97
N ASP A 126 30.57 8.04 -15.63
CA ASP A 126 31.03 6.91 -16.45
C ASP A 126 31.25 7.30 -17.93
N GLY A 127 30.76 8.46 -18.37
CA GLY A 127 30.88 8.96 -19.76
C GLY A 127 32.12 9.81 -20.08
N SER A 128 33.07 10.01 -19.15
CA SER A 128 34.22 10.93 -19.32
C SER A 128 35.50 10.27 -19.86
N SER A 129 35.43 9.11 -20.53
CA SER A 129 36.58 8.64 -21.32
C SER A 129 36.16 8.00 -22.64
N CYS A 130 36.08 8.82 -23.69
CA CYS A 130 36.55 8.43 -25.00
C CYS A 130 36.84 9.70 -25.82
N SER A 131 38.07 10.18 -25.70
CA SER A 131 38.65 11.15 -26.64
C SER A 131 40.00 10.59 -27.06
N LEU A 132 40.03 9.99 -28.27
CA LEU A 132 41.10 10.04 -29.26
C LEU A 132 40.59 9.38 -30.54
#